data_AF-A0A2V5QRW3-F1
#
_entry.id   AF-A0A2V5QRW3-F1
#
_cell.length_a   1.000
_cell.length_b   1.000
_cell.length_c   1.000
_cell.angle_alpha   90.00
_cell.angle_beta   90.00
_cell.angle_gamma   90.00
#
_symmetry.space_group_name_H-M   'P 1'
#
loop_
_entity.id
_entity.type
_entity.pdbx_description
1 polymer ?
#
loop_
_entity_poly.entity_id
_entity_poly.type
_entity_poly.pdbx_seq_one_letter_code
_entity_poly.pdbx_strand_id
1 'polypeptide(L)'
;SWLLAMAYVGNALQWPGTWTRSDRDWSRVVAVFVGLGIAIGAIGYPLAAVVLRNRQQVKKAAAEINTLVPANETLYAVNPDYQPVFFYVTAPLGYVSSVKNLPVDTRYFLVRTKDEAEASTTRKWAPLRAYPLARVRDYSKRELVLFKVAP
;
A
#
# COMPACT_ATOMS: atom_id res chain seq x y z
N SER A 1 32.53 -21.81 -19.33
CA SER A 1 32.25 -20.72 -18.39
C SER A 1 33.22 -19.57 -18.65
N TRP A 2 32.83 -18.60 -19.48
CA TRP A 2 33.72 -17.53 -19.97
C TRP A 2 34.05 -16.49 -18.89
N LEU A 3 33.10 -16.18 -18.01
CA LEU A 3 33.31 -15.28 -16.88
C LEU A 3 34.32 -15.81 -15.84
N LEU A 4 34.33 -17.13 -15.60
CA LEU A 4 35.31 -17.77 -14.72
C LEU A 4 36.73 -17.76 -15.32
N ALA A 5 36.86 -17.86 -16.64
CA ALA A 5 38.15 -17.78 -17.31
C ALA A 5 38.75 -16.36 -17.24
N MET A 6 37.92 -15.31 -17.29
CA MET A 6 38.38 -13.93 -17.12
C MET A 6 38.90 -13.63 -15.70
N ALA A 7 38.35 -14.29 -14.67
CA ALA A 7 38.85 -14.14 -13.29
C ALA A 7 40.22 -14.81 -13.06
N TYR A 8 40.57 -15.81 -13.88
CA TYR A 8 41.80 -16.61 -13.72
C TYR A 8 42.98 -16.15 -14.60
N VAL A 9 42.79 -15.20 -15.51
CA VAL A 9 43.91 -14.52 -16.19
C VAL A 9 44.56 -13.60 -15.16
N GLY A 10 45.65 -14.09 -14.56
CA GLY A 10 46.30 -13.59 -13.35
C GLY A 10 46.88 -12.17 -13.37
N ASN A 11 46.36 -11.27 -14.21
CA ASN A 11 46.73 -9.86 -14.27
C ASN A 11 45.65 -8.94 -14.87
N ALA A 12 44.42 -9.41 -15.12
CA ALA A 12 43.37 -8.54 -15.70
C ALA A 12 42.84 -7.47 -14.73
N LEU A 13 43.03 -7.67 -13.41
CA LEU A 13 42.69 -6.71 -12.38
C LEU A 13 43.97 -6.18 -11.70
N GLN A 14 44.84 -5.52 -12.47
CA GLN A 14 45.95 -4.77 -11.89
C GLN A 14 45.40 -3.52 -11.21
N TRP A 15 45.19 -3.62 -9.89
CA TRP A 15 44.93 -2.45 -9.06
C TRP A 15 46.12 -1.50 -9.15
N PRO A 16 45.89 -0.17 -9.25
CA PRO A 16 46.97 0.81 -9.33
C PRO A 16 47.90 0.61 -8.13
N GLY A 17 49.15 0.24 -8.41
CA GLY A 17 50.14 -0.24 -7.42
C GLY A 17 50.56 0.78 -6.34
N THR A 18 49.96 1.96 -6.34
CA THR A 18 50.06 2.95 -5.26
C THR A 18 49.14 2.64 -4.08
N TRP A 19 48.05 1.88 -4.23
CA TRP A 19 47.09 1.60 -3.15
C TRP A 19 47.30 0.28 -2.39
N THR A 20 48.10 -0.63 -2.92
CA THR A 20 48.37 -1.97 -2.32
C THR A 20 49.75 -2.07 -1.65
N ARG A 21 50.49 -0.95 -1.54
CA ARG A 21 51.86 -0.93 -0.99
C ARG A 21 51.92 -0.94 0.54
N SER A 22 50.79 -0.73 1.21
CA SER A 22 50.67 -0.54 2.65
C SER A 22 49.38 -1.22 3.13
N ASP A 23 49.51 -2.17 4.05
CA ASP A 23 48.37 -2.82 4.72
C ASP A 23 47.42 -1.80 5.37
N ARG A 24 47.96 -0.64 5.76
CA ARG A 24 47.18 0.46 6.34
C ARG A 24 46.31 1.18 5.32
N ASP A 25 46.78 1.33 4.08
CA ASP A 25 45.99 1.95 3.01
C ASP A 25 44.93 0.98 2.51
N TRP A 26 45.27 -0.31 2.39
CA TRP A 26 44.31 -1.35 2.03
C TRP A 26 43.20 -1.52 3.07
N SER A 27 43.55 -1.57 4.36
CA SER A 27 42.56 -1.63 5.45
C SER A 27 41.66 -0.40 5.49
N ARG A 28 42.17 0.79 5.12
CA ARG A 28 41.36 2.01 5.00
C ARG A 28 40.35 1.91 3.87
N VAL A 29 40.74 1.38 2.71
CA VAL A 29 39.84 1.16 1.57
C VAL A 29 38.75 0.13 1.95
N VAL A 30 39.14 -1.00 2.53
CA VAL A 30 38.19 -2.02 2.99
C VAL A 30 37.21 -1.46 4.01
N ALA A 31 37.68 -0.67 4.99
CA ALA A 31 36.83 -0.04 5.99
C ALA A 31 35.79 0.91 5.36
N VAL A 32 36.14 1.63 4.29
CA VAL A 32 35.21 2.49 3.57
C VAL A 32 34.11 1.67 2.88
N PHE A 33 34.45 0.59 2.19
CA PHE A 33 33.45 -0.26 1.52
C PHE A 33 32.54 -0.98 2.52
N VAL A 34 33.11 -1.52 3.60
CA VAL A 34 32.34 -2.16 4.68
C VAL A 34 31.41 -1.14 5.35
N GLY A 35 31.93 0.05 5.66
CA GLY A 35 31.15 1.14 6.24
C GLY A 35 30.00 1.58 5.33
N LEU A 36 30.25 1.72 4.03
CA LEU A 36 29.23 2.08 3.05
C LEU A 36 28.15 0.99 2.93
N GLY A 37 28.56 -0.29 2.90
CA GLY A 37 27.63 -1.43 2.86
C GLY A 37 26.72 -1.47 4.10
N ILE A 38 27.29 -1.25 5.29
CA ILE A 38 26.53 -1.17 6.54
C ILE A 38 25.57 0.02 6.51
N ALA A 39 26.02 1.21 6.07
CA ALA A 39 25.17 2.40 5.99
C ALA A 39 23.98 2.21 5.03
N ILE A 40 24.23 1.64 3.85
CA ILE A 40 23.17 1.33 2.88
C ILE A 40 22.21 0.27 3.45
N GLY A 41 22.71 -0.78 4.07
CA GLY A 41 21.87 -1.81 4.70
C GLY A 41 21.01 -1.25 5.83
N ALA A 42 21.61 -0.45 6.71
CA ALA A 42 20.95 0.14 7.88
C ALA A 42 19.85 1.13 7.51
N ILE A 43 19.96 1.83 6.38
CA ILE A 43 18.95 2.79 5.91
C ILE A 43 17.97 2.13 4.94
N GLY A 44 18.48 1.36 3.98
CA GLY A 44 17.71 0.75 2.91
C GLY A 44 16.73 -0.32 3.41
N TYR A 45 17.15 -1.16 4.36
CA TYR A 45 16.30 -2.22 4.90
C TYR A 45 15.05 -1.69 5.63
N PRO A 46 15.14 -0.75 6.61
CA PRO A 46 13.95 -0.22 7.27
C PRO A 46 13.03 0.54 6.31
N LEU A 47 13.57 1.28 5.33
CA LEU A 47 12.77 1.93 4.30
C LEU A 47 11.99 0.91 3.46
N ALA A 48 12.66 -0.14 2.97
CA ALA A 48 12.03 -1.21 2.21
C ALA A 48 10.97 -1.94 3.05
N ALA A 49 11.26 -2.22 4.32
CA ALA A 49 10.33 -2.88 5.24
C ALA A 49 9.05 -2.06 5.45
N VAL A 50 9.16 -0.73 5.61
CA VAL A 50 8.00 0.16 5.75
C VAL A 50 7.15 0.17 4.48
N VAL A 51 7.77 0.31 3.30
CA VAL A 51 7.05 0.30 2.02
C VAL A 51 6.32 -1.03 1.80
N LEU A 52 6.97 -2.15 2.12
CA LEU A 52 6.37 -3.48 1.98
C LEU A 52 5.18 -3.67 2.94
N ARG A 53 5.34 -3.25 4.20
CA ARG A 53 4.27 -3.29 5.21
C ARG A 53 3.08 -2.46 4.78
N ASN A 54 3.31 -1.27 4.23
CA ASN A 54 2.27 -0.38 3.72
C ASN A 54 1.49 -1.02 2.56
N ARG A 55 2.19 -1.61 1.57
CA ARG A 55 1.53 -2.35 0.48
C ARG A 55 0.72 -3.53 0.98
N GLN A 56 1.22 -4.26 1.98
CA GLN A 56 0.48 -5.36 2.59
C GLN A 56 -0.78 -4.88 3.33
N GLN A 57 -0.72 -3.74 4.02
CA GLN A 57 -1.90 -3.16 4.68
C GLN A 57 -2.98 -2.79 3.67
N VAL A 58 -2.61 -2.16 2.55
CA VAL A 58 -3.56 -1.83 1.47
C VAL A 58 -4.24 -3.07 0.92
N LYS A 59 -3.47 -4.15 0.66
CA LYS A 59 -4.03 -5.42 0.18
C LYS A 59 -4.93 -6.11 1.20
N LYS A 60 -4.56 -6.06 2.49
CA LYS A 60 -5.37 -6.61 3.58
C LYS A 60 -6.70 -5.87 3.73
N ALA A 61 -6.68 -4.54 3.69
CA ALA A 61 -7.89 -3.72 3.73
C ALA A 61 -8.80 -4.01 2.53
N ALA A 62 -8.23 -4.16 1.33
CA ALA A 62 -9.00 -4.54 0.14
C ALA A 62 -9.59 -5.95 0.26
N ALA A 63 -8.83 -6.90 0.80
CA ALA A 63 -9.33 -8.25 1.05
C ALA A 63 -10.51 -8.26 2.04
N GLU A 64 -10.46 -7.44 3.09
CA GLU A 64 -11.57 -7.28 4.05
C GLU A 64 -12.81 -6.65 3.40
N ILE A 65 -12.64 -5.70 2.47
CA ILE A 65 -13.76 -5.19 1.67
C ILE A 65 -14.32 -6.30 0.77
N ASN A 66 -13.46 -7.08 0.12
CA ASN A 66 -13.86 -8.15 -0.80
C ASN A 66 -14.56 -9.34 -0.12
N THR A 67 -14.35 -9.56 1.19
CA THR A 67 -15.12 -10.58 1.93
C THR A 67 -16.53 -10.10 2.28
N LEU A 68 -16.74 -8.79 2.37
CA LEU A 68 -18.01 -8.17 2.79
C LEU A 68 -18.88 -7.75 1.60
N VAL A 69 -18.23 -7.34 0.51
CA VAL A 69 -18.88 -6.88 -0.72
C VAL A 69 -18.67 -7.94 -1.80
N PRO A 70 -19.72 -8.63 -2.25
CA PRO A 70 -19.59 -9.63 -3.30
C PRO A 70 -19.25 -8.96 -4.64
N ALA A 71 -18.44 -9.65 -5.46
CA ALA A 71 -17.87 -9.09 -6.69
C ALA A 71 -18.90 -8.75 -7.79
N ASN A 72 -20.13 -9.23 -7.66
CA ASN A 72 -21.24 -8.94 -8.57
C ASN A 72 -22.00 -7.66 -8.21
N GLU A 73 -21.72 -7.06 -7.05
CA GLU A 73 -22.38 -5.85 -6.57
C GLU A 73 -21.50 -4.63 -6.79
N THR A 74 -22.10 -3.47 -7.07
CA THR A 74 -21.36 -2.22 -7.22
C THR A 74 -21.11 -1.58 -5.86
N LEU A 75 -19.85 -1.29 -5.57
CA LEU A 75 -19.42 -0.58 -4.38
C LEU A 75 -19.28 0.91 -4.70
N TYR A 76 -20.14 1.73 -4.10
CA TYR A 76 -20.08 3.18 -4.31
C TYR A 76 -19.19 3.85 -3.26
N ALA A 77 -18.14 4.52 -3.68
CA ALA A 77 -17.29 5.31 -2.81
C ALA A 77 -17.75 6.78 -2.81
N VAL A 78 -18.18 7.27 -1.64
CA VAL A 78 -18.74 8.61 -1.45
C VAL A 78 -17.69 9.57 -0.93
N ASN A 79 -17.36 10.56 -1.76
CA ASN A 79 -16.30 11.53 -1.55
C ASN A 79 -15.02 10.89 -1.01
N PRO A 80 -14.55 9.78 -1.63
CA PRO A 80 -13.31 9.21 -1.20
C PRO A 80 -12.22 10.12 -1.75
N ASP A 81 -11.39 10.66 -0.87
CA ASP A 81 -10.10 11.15 -1.35
C ASP A 81 -9.36 10.00 -2.05
N TYR A 82 -8.25 10.31 -2.73
CA TYR A 82 -7.44 9.26 -3.36
C TYR A 82 -7.08 8.14 -2.37
N GLN A 83 -7.51 6.92 -2.65
CA GLN A 83 -7.29 5.75 -1.80
C GLN A 83 -6.69 4.59 -2.58
N PRO A 84 -5.46 4.15 -2.24
CA PRO A 84 -4.82 3.02 -2.90
C PRO A 84 -5.57 1.68 -2.75
N VAL A 85 -6.42 1.55 -1.73
CA VAL A 85 -7.18 0.32 -1.43
C VAL A 85 -8.10 -0.07 -2.58
N PHE A 86 -8.71 0.91 -3.25
CA PHE A 86 -9.64 0.71 -4.36
C PHE A 86 -9.04 -0.01 -5.56
N PHE A 87 -7.73 0.09 -5.77
CA PHE A 87 -7.07 -0.62 -6.86
C PHE A 87 -7.13 -2.15 -6.70
N TYR A 88 -7.32 -2.64 -5.47
CA TYR A 88 -7.33 -4.07 -5.14
C TYR A 88 -8.71 -4.59 -4.77
N VAL A 89 -9.76 -3.77 -4.89
CA VAL A 89 -11.14 -4.20 -4.69
C VAL A 89 -11.64 -4.89 -5.95
N THR A 90 -12.28 -6.04 -5.79
CA THR A 90 -12.77 -6.86 -6.92
C THR A 90 -14.14 -6.37 -7.41
N ALA A 91 -14.95 -5.84 -6.52
CA ALA A 91 -16.26 -5.28 -6.84
C ALA A 91 -16.13 -4.04 -7.75
N PRO A 92 -17.01 -3.85 -8.75
CA PRO A 92 -17.09 -2.62 -9.54
C PRO A 92 -17.22 -1.38 -8.64
N LEU A 93 -16.42 -0.35 -8.92
CA LEU A 93 -16.39 0.89 -8.13
C LEU A 93 -17.17 2.01 -8.81
N GLY A 94 -18.10 2.63 -8.07
CA GLY A 94 -18.78 3.86 -8.46
C GLY A 94 -18.30 5.04 -7.62
N TYR A 95 -17.93 6.16 -8.22
CA TYR A 95 -17.49 7.35 -7.49
C TYR A 95 -18.60 8.39 -7.42
N VAL A 96 -18.91 8.86 -6.21
CA VAL A 96 -20.00 9.80 -5.98
C VAL A 96 -19.56 10.89 -5.00
N SER A 97 -19.98 12.12 -5.19
CA SER A 97 -19.55 13.26 -4.36
C SER A 97 -20.25 13.36 -3.00
N SER A 98 -21.46 12.83 -2.86
CA SER A 98 -22.26 12.90 -1.63
C SER A 98 -23.22 11.71 -1.54
N VAL A 99 -23.60 11.34 -0.32
CA VAL A 99 -24.60 10.30 -0.03
C VAL A 99 -25.92 10.58 -0.78
N LYS A 100 -26.26 11.86 -0.97
CA LYS A 100 -27.46 12.30 -1.71
C LYS A 100 -27.42 11.97 -3.20
N ASN A 101 -26.24 11.80 -3.79
CA ASN A 101 -26.07 11.49 -5.20
C ASN A 101 -25.93 9.99 -5.49
N LEU A 102 -25.99 9.13 -4.46
CA LEU A 102 -26.00 7.68 -4.65
C LEU A 102 -27.23 7.22 -5.46
N PRO A 103 -27.11 6.18 -6.30
CA PRO A 103 -28.27 5.58 -6.91
C PRO A 103 -29.26 4.98 -5.88
N VAL A 104 -30.52 4.80 -6.28
CA VAL A 104 -31.56 4.24 -5.40
C VAL A 104 -31.35 2.73 -5.19
N ASP A 105 -30.76 2.05 -6.17
CA ASP A 105 -30.37 0.65 -6.18
C ASP A 105 -29.05 0.37 -5.44
N THR A 106 -28.42 1.38 -4.83
CA THR A 106 -27.19 1.19 -4.06
C THR A 106 -27.39 0.22 -2.89
N ARG A 107 -26.65 -0.89 -2.93
CA ARG A 107 -26.61 -1.87 -1.83
C ARG A 107 -25.41 -1.70 -0.91
N TYR A 108 -24.27 -1.29 -1.46
CA TYR A 108 -23.02 -1.14 -0.73
C TYR A 108 -22.39 0.22 -1.04
N PHE A 109 -22.01 0.95 -0.01
CA PHE A 109 -21.28 2.20 -0.18
C PHE A 109 -20.27 2.46 0.94
N LEU A 110 -19.21 3.18 0.61
CA LEU A 110 -18.16 3.61 1.53
C LEU A 110 -18.26 5.11 1.76
N VAL A 111 -18.21 5.52 3.02
CA VAL A 111 -18.18 6.91 3.47
C VAL A 111 -17.04 7.13 4.45
N ARG A 112 -16.56 8.35 4.56
CA ARG A 112 -15.61 8.72 5.63
C ARG A 112 -16.33 8.78 6.97
N THR A 113 -15.63 8.51 8.07
CA THR A 113 -16.20 8.59 9.43
C THR A 113 -16.89 9.92 9.74
N LYS A 114 -16.38 11.04 9.20
CA LYS A 114 -17.03 12.36 9.38
C LYS A 114 -18.43 12.45 8.75
N ASP A 115 -18.69 11.65 7.73
CA ASP A 115 -19.93 11.63 6.95
C ASP A 115 -20.84 10.45 7.40
N GLU A 116 -20.44 9.68 8.43
CA GLU A 116 -21.16 8.51 8.99
C GLU A 116 -22.54 8.89 9.55
N ALA A 117 -22.63 10.04 10.22
CA ALA A 117 -23.89 10.55 10.77
C ALA A 117 -24.89 10.89 9.65
N GLU A 118 -24.43 11.46 8.53
CA GLU A 118 -25.29 11.75 7.37
C GLU A 118 -25.75 10.45 6.70
N ALA A 119 -24.85 9.48 6.54
CA ALA A 119 -25.13 8.18 5.94
C ALA A 119 -26.14 7.35 6.74
N SER A 120 -26.08 7.38 8.08
CA SER A 120 -26.95 6.60 8.97
C SER A 120 -28.34 7.22 9.18
N THR A 121 -28.45 8.55 9.10
CA THR A 121 -29.72 9.26 9.34
C THR A 121 -30.52 9.55 8.08
N THR A 122 -29.94 9.31 6.91
CA THR A 122 -30.61 9.58 5.63
C THR A 122 -31.83 8.69 5.43
N ARG A 123 -32.95 9.31 5.03
CA ARG A 123 -34.20 8.60 4.69
C ARG A 123 -34.29 8.20 3.23
N LYS A 124 -33.20 8.38 2.48
CA LYS A 124 -33.17 8.21 1.03
C LYS A 124 -33.60 6.81 0.57
N TRP A 125 -33.25 5.78 1.33
CA TRP A 125 -33.53 4.39 0.97
C TRP A 125 -34.79 3.83 1.64
N ALA A 126 -35.62 4.67 2.28
CA ALA A 126 -36.84 4.22 2.94
C ALA A 126 -37.70 3.36 1.98
N PRO A 127 -38.21 2.18 2.42
CA PRO A 127 -38.22 1.69 3.81
C PRO A 127 -36.90 1.07 4.31
N LEU A 128 -35.94 0.77 3.43
CA LEU A 128 -34.64 0.21 3.78
C LEU A 128 -33.79 1.23 4.56
N ARG A 129 -32.83 0.72 5.36
CA ARG A 129 -31.89 1.56 6.11
C ARG A 129 -30.45 1.18 5.78
N ALA A 130 -29.59 2.20 5.79
CA ALA A 130 -28.15 1.98 5.72
C ALA A 130 -27.62 1.66 7.13
N TYR A 131 -26.91 0.55 7.28
CA TYR A 131 -26.24 0.19 8.53
C TYR A 131 -24.74 0.02 8.30
N PRO A 132 -23.91 0.42 9.28
CA PRO A 132 -22.47 0.22 9.21
C PRO A 132 -22.15 -1.27 9.33
N LEU A 133 -21.39 -1.80 8.38
CA LEU A 133 -20.99 -3.20 8.31
C LEU A 133 -19.56 -3.40 8.83
N ALA A 134 -18.64 -2.52 8.45
CA ALA A 134 -17.24 -2.58 8.87
C ALA A 134 -16.56 -1.21 8.84
N ARG A 135 -15.49 -1.09 9.63
CA ARG A 135 -14.62 0.08 9.65
C ARG A 135 -13.26 -0.31 9.07
N VAL A 136 -12.96 0.25 7.91
CA VAL A 136 -11.71 -0.01 7.20
C VAL A 136 -10.77 1.16 7.46
N ARG A 137 -9.59 0.87 8.02
CA ARG A 137 -8.53 1.87 8.19
C ARG A 137 -7.78 2.07 6.88
N ASP A 138 -7.74 3.32 6.44
CA ASP A 138 -6.99 3.73 5.25
C ASP A 138 -5.48 3.87 5.55
N TYR A 139 -4.70 3.82 4.48
CA TYR A 139 -3.29 4.15 4.42
C TYR A 139 -2.98 5.55 4.99
N SER A 140 -3.87 6.52 4.79
CA SER A 140 -3.73 7.88 5.32
C SER A 140 -4.06 8.03 6.82
N LYS A 141 -4.23 6.91 7.54
CA LYS A 141 -4.75 6.84 8.92
C LYS A 141 -6.17 7.39 9.10
N ARG A 142 -6.90 7.63 7.99
CA ARG A 142 -8.30 8.02 8.01
C ARG A 142 -9.17 6.77 8.07
N GLU A 143 -10.26 6.82 8.82
CA GLU A 143 -11.21 5.70 8.90
C GLU A 143 -12.33 5.87 7.86
N LEU A 144 -12.64 4.76 7.20
CA LEU A 144 -13.74 4.62 6.25
C LEU A 144 -14.73 3.62 6.81
N VAL A 145 -16.00 3.91 6.62
CA VAL A 145 -17.08 3.08 7.11
C VAL A 145 -17.80 2.50 5.90
N LEU A 146 -17.82 1.18 5.82
CA LEU A 146 -18.59 0.43 4.85
C LEU A 146 -20.02 0.33 5.35
N PHE A 147 -20.96 0.77 4.51
CA PHE A 147 -22.38 0.64 4.76
C PHE A 147 -23.01 -0.36 3.81
N LYS A 148 -24.02 -1.05 4.33
CA LYS A 148 -24.93 -1.87 3.55
C LYS A 148 -26.34 -1.32 3.68
N VAL A 149 -27.06 -1.23 2.58
CA VAL A 149 -28.48 -0.89 2.53
C VAL A 149 -29.27 -2.19 2.50
N ALA A 150 -30.05 -2.44 3.54
CA ALA A 150 -30.96 -3.58 3.58
C ALA A 150 -32.24 -3.23 4.39
N PRO A 151 -33.26 -4.09 4.36
CA PRO A 151 -34.51 -3.89 5.10
C PRO A 151 -34.31 -3.79 6.61
#